data_AF-A0A8H7FIF8-F1
#
_entry.id   AF-A0A8H7FIF8-F1
#
_cell.length_a   1.000
_cell.length_b   1.000
_cell.length_c   1.000
_cell.angle_alpha   90.00
_cell.angle_beta   90.00
_cell.angle_gamma   90.00
#
_symmetry.space_group_name_H-M   'P 1'
#
loop_
_entity.id
_entity.type
_entity.pdbx_description
1 polymer ?
#
loop_
_entity_poly.entity_id
_entity_poly.type
_entity_poly.pdbx_seq_one_letter_code
_entity_poly.pdbx_strand_id
1 'polypeptide(L)'
;MLFPSGAPCLKTAQLHGIDVTSIQISLPALGLITSLRLTGLFVHALRDDGYNVFRKALMALPLLHHLELQVKSYDADSNTDPIVLPTIQYMRLETSPVHLDELTCSFMAANLLVISLEGWDGQEYDIGMEDLSTLRFPSLEHLILTNIGTNRPFLDAYAQRFPNITRLTCQVRPDAKGCDIDYVLTPMCWGTQKYEYPDDMGPPKLDVESER
;
A
#
# COMPACT_ATOMS: atom_id res chain seq x y z
N MET A 1 -12.67 -7.44 -28.75
CA MET A 1 -13.43 -6.38 -28.05
C MET A 1 -14.46 -7.06 -27.15
N LEU A 2 -14.47 -6.80 -25.83
CA LEU A 2 -15.34 -7.53 -24.90
C LEU A 2 -16.84 -7.15 -25.00
N PHE A 3 -17.16 -5.98 -25.56
CA PHE A 3 -18.54 -5.53 -25.79
C PHE A 3 -18.65 -4.71 -27.10
N PRO A 4 -19.06 -5.31 -28.22
CA PRO A 4 -19.17 -4.63 -29.52
C PRO A 4 -20.19 -3.46 -29.52
N SER A 5 -21.20 -3.55 -28.66
CA SER A 5 -22.22 -2.52 -28.45
C SER A 5 -22.00 -1.74 -27.13
N GLY A 6 -20.85 -1.91 -26.49
CA GLY A 6 -20.57 -1.41 -25.15
C GLY A 6 -21.33 -2.13 -24.04
N ALA A 7 -21.05 -1.74 -22.79
CA ALA A 7 -21.78 -2.17 -21.61
C ALA A 7 -22.23 -0.92 -20.82
N PRO A 8 -23.26 -0.20 -21.29
CA PRO A 8 -23.59 1.15 -20.79
C PRO A 8 -24.00 1.17 -19.31
N CYS A 9 -24.49 0.04 -18.79
CA CYS A 9 -24.88 -0.11 -17.39
C CYS A 9 -23.77 -0.69 -16.50
N LEU A 10 -22.59 -1.00 -17.06
CA LEU A 10 -21.49 -1.60 -16.29
C LEU A 10 -20.87 -0.55 -15.38
N LYS A 11 -21.01 -0.74 -14.07
CA LYS A 11 -20.50 0.16 -13.02
C LYS A 11 -19.36 -0.42 -12.21
N THR A 12 -19.26 -1.73 -12.16
CA THR A 12 -18.24 -2.44 -11.39
C THR A 12 -17.56 -3.47 -12.27
N ALA A 13 -16.24 -3.56 -12.17
CA ALA A 13 -15.45 -4.60 -12.81
C ALA A 13 -14.47 -5.22 -11.82
N GLN A 14 -14.35 -6.54 -11.84
CA GLN A 14 -13.33 -7.27 -11.12
C GLN A 14 -12.55 -8.13 -12.11
N LEU A 15 -11.24 -7.94 -12.14
CA LEU A 15 -10.35 -8.56 -13.11
C LEU A 15 -9.18 -9.23 -12.36
N HIS A 16 -8.81 -10.43 -12.79
CA HIS A 16 -7.77 -11.24 -12.16
C HIS A 16 -6.74 -11.72 -13.18
N GLY A 17 -5.45 -11.59 -12.85
CA GLY A 17 -4.36 -12.13 -13.65
C GLY A 17 -4.25 -11.53 -15.05
N ILE A 18 -4.75 -10.30 -15.24
CA ILE A 18 -4.65 -9.60 -16.53
C ILE A 18 -3.21 -9.12 -16.73
N ASP A 19 -2.67 -9.38 -17.91
CA ASP A 19 -1.41 -8.82 -18.35
C ASP A 19 -1.54 -7.29 -18.48
N VAL A 20 -0.67 -6.55 -17.79
CA VAL A 20 -0.63 -5.09 -17.82
C VAL A 20 -0.52 -4.57 -19.25
N THR A 21 0.21 -5.23 -20.15
CA THR A 21 0.33 -4.82 -21.55
C THR A 21 -1.01 -4.88 -22.31
N SER A 22 -1.93 -5.74 -21.87
CA SER A 22 -3.28 -5.90 -22.44
C SER A 22 -4.32 -4.97 -21.83
N ILE A 23 -3.99 -4.32 -20.70
CA ILE A 23 -4.93 -3.52 -19.91
C ILE A 23 -5.38 -2.26 -20.66
N GLN A 24 -4.49 -1.68 -21.47
CA GLN A 24 -4.77 -0.53 -22.35
C GLN A 24 -5.82 -0.82 -23.43
N ILE A 25 -6.01 -2.09 -23.80
CA ILE A 25 -7.02 -2.49 -24.78
C ILE A 25 -8.39 -2.63 -24.10
N SER A 26 -8.40 -3.04 -22.83
CA SER A 26 -9.61 -3.48 -22.13
C SER A 26 -10.23 -2.38 -21.26
N LEU A 27 -9.43 -1.59 -20.56
CA LEU A 27 -9.92 -0.57 -19.62
C LEU A 27 -10.62 0.62 -20.28
N PRO A 28 -10.23 1.13 -21.46
CA PRO A 28 -10.97 2.23 -22.09
C PRO A 28 -12.43 1.88 -22.39
N ALA A 29 -12.73 0.60 -22.68
CA ALA A 29 -14.09 0.12 -22.86
C ALA A 29 -14.93 0.15 -21.57
N LEU A 30 -14.28 0.32 -20.42
CA LEU A 30 -14.87 0.41 -19.09
C LEU A 30 -14.98 1.86 -18.59
N GLY A 31 -14.90 2.88 -19.45
CA GLY A 31 -14.87 4.30 -19.03
C GLY A 31 -16.06 4.78 -18.18
N LEU A 32 -17.14 3.99 -18.06
CA LEU A 32 -18.31 4.28 -17.23
C LEU A 32 -18.30 3.61 -15.84
N ILE A 33 -17.30 2.78 -15.54
CA ILE A 33 -17.19 2.12 -14.24
C ILE A 33 -16.85 3.12 -13.15
N THR A 34 -17.44 2.91 -11.98
CA THR A 34 -17.19 3.68 -10.77
C THR A 34 -16.39 2.87 -9.75
N SER A 35 -16.33 1.55 -9.92
CA SER A 35 -15.59 0.63 -9.06
C SER A 35 -14.77 -0.36 -9.87
N LEU A 36 -13.49 -0.48 -9.56
CA LEU A 36 -12.57 -1.41 -10.21
C LEU A 36 -11.78 -2.19 -9.18
N ARG A 37 -11.73 -3.51 -9.36
CA ARG A 37 -10.83 -4.39 -8.62
C ARG A 37 -9.91 -5.11 -9.60
N LEU A 38 -8.59 -4.93 -9.44
CA LEU A 38 -7.57 -5.63 -10.20
C LEU A 38 -6.75 -6.50 -9.26
N THR A 39 -6.58 -7.78 -9.59
CA THR A 39 -5.87 -8.72 -8.73
C THR A 39 -4.88 -9.56 -9.51
N GLY A 40 -3.82 -10.04 -8.85
CA GLY A 40 -2.80 -10.87 -9.48
C GLY A 40 -1.96 -10.12 -10.52
N LEU A 41 -1.73 -8.82 -10.32
CA LEU A 41 -0.97 -7.98 -11.26
C LEU A 41 0.54 -8.14 -11.09
N PHE A 42 1.28 -7.96 -12.20
CA PHE A 42 2.72 -7.78 -12.24
C PHE A 42 3.01 -6.46 -12.95
N VAL A 43 3.50 -5.45 -12.24
CA VAL A 43 3.76 -4.11 -12.78
C VAL A 43 5.26 -3.86 -12.70
N HIS A 44 5.92 -3.71 -13.85
CA HIS A 44 7.37 -3.49 -13.91
C HIS A 44 7.69 -2.36 -14.89
N ALA A 45 8.52 -1.40 -14.48
CA ALA A 45 8.92 -0.27 -15.32
C ALA A 45 9.74 -0.70 -16.54
N LEU A 46 10.76 -1.55 -16.34
CA LEU A 46 11.72 -1.94 -17.39
C LEU A 46 11.15 -2.91 -18.43
N ARG A 47 10.04 -3.57 -18.14
CA ARG A 47 9.43 -4.55 -19.04
C ARG A 47 8.26 -3.93 -19.79
N ASP A 48 8.44 -3.74 -21.10
CA ASP A 48 7.40 -3.32 -22.05
C ASP A 48 6.67 -2.02 -21.67
N ASP A 49 7.35 -1.10 -20.97
CA ASP A 49 6.76 0.15 -20.47
C ASP A 49 5.58 -0.09 -19.50
N GLY A 50 5.61 -1.21 -18.77
CA GLY A 50 4.48 -1.75 -18.01
C GLY A 50 3.88 -0.76 -17.02
N TYR A 51 4.71 -0.02 -16.27
CA TYR A 51 4.24 1.04 -15.38
C TYR A 51 3.45 2.13 -16.13
N ASN A 52 3.96 2.65 -17.25
CA ASN A 52 3.29 3.71 -17.99
C ASN A 52 2.01 3.22 -18.68
N VAL A 53 1.99 1.97 -19.15
CA VAL A 53 0.77 1.34 -19.67
C VAL A 53 -0.28 1.23 -18.57
N PHE A 54 0.11 0.74 -17.39
CA PHE A 54 -0.76 0.66 -16.21
C PHE A 54 -1.30 2.03 -15.80
N ARG A 55 -0.41 3.02 -15.69
CA ARG A 55 -0.72 4.41 -15.36
C ARG A 55 -1.75 5.00 -16.31
N LYS A 56 -1.48 4.97 -17.63
CA LYS A 56 -2.37 5.52 -18.65
C LYS A 56 -3.75 4.87 -18.60
N ALA A 57 -3.80 3.55 -18.40
CA ALA A 57 -5.04 2.82 -18.40
C ALA A 57 -5.91 3.13 -17.17
N LEU A 58 -5.31 3.31 -15.98
CA LEU A 58 -6.05 3.77 -14.80
C LEU A 58 -6.54 5.21 -14.95
N MET A 59 -5.69 6.11 -15.46
CA MET A 59 -6.06 7.51 -15.69
C MET A 59 -7.12 7.72 -16.78
N ALA A 60 -7.36 6.69 -17.62
CA ALA A 60 -8.43 6.69 -18.61
C ALA A 60 -9.83 6.38 -18.03
N LEU A 61 -9.95 6.20 -16.71
CA LEU A 61 -11.20 5.90 -16.02
C LEU A 61 -11.68 7.13 -15.21
N PRO A 62 -12.32 8.12 -15.85
CA PRO A 62 -12.59 9.42 -15.20
C PRO A 62 -13.62 9.34 -14.07
N LEU A 63 -14.49 8.34 -14.08
CA LEU A 63 -15.58 8.17 -13.10
C LEU A 63 -15.22 7.23 -11.94
N LEU A 64 -13.96 6.79 -11.85
CA LEU A 64 -13.55 5.80 -10.87
C LEU A 64 -13.51 6.42 -9.46
N HIS A 65 -14.36 5.92 -8.57
CA HIS A 65 -14.45 6.36 -7.17
C HIS A 65 -13.88 5.33 -6.20
N HIS A 66 -13.87 4.06 -6.59
CA HIS A 66 -13.40 2.94 -5.79
C HIS A 66 -12.38 2.11 -6.57
N LEU A 67 -11.19 1.93 -6.01
CA LEU A 67 -10.13 1.12 -6.58
C LEU A 67 -9.60 0.11 -5.58
N GLU A 68 -9.48 -1.14 -5.99
CA GLU A 68 -8.78 -2.18 -5.24
C GLU A 68 -7.69 -2.80 -6.12
N LEU A 69 -6.47 -2.82 -5.62
CA LEU A 69 -5.30 -3.38 -6.29
C LEU A 69 -4.67 -4.46 -5.42
N GLN A 70 -4.56 -5.66 -5.98
CA GLN A 70 -3.67 -6.70 -5.46
C GLN A 70 -2.54 -6.95 -6.47
N VAL A 71 -1.35 -6.48 -6.11
CA VAL A 71 -0.15 -6.53 -6.94
C VAL A 71 0.79 -7.60 -6.37
N LYS A 72 1.22 -8.55 -7.21
CA LYS A 72 2.15 -9.61 -6.81
C LYS A 72 3.61 -9.18 -6.88
N SER A 73 3.93 -8.28 -7.81
CA SER A 73 5.24 -7.67 -7.93
C SER A 73 5.11 -6.29 -8.56
N TYR A 74 5.86 -5.34 -8.02
CA TYR A 74 5.80 -3.93 -8.37
C TYR A 74 7.22 -3.39 -8.51
N ASP A 75 7.46 -2.57 -9.52
CA ASP A 75 8.72 -1.84 -9.70
C ASP A 75 8.43 -0.62 -10.59
N ALA A 76 8.65 0.57 -10.05
CA ALA A 76 8.53 1.85 -10.69
C ALA A 76 9.88 2.58 -10.63
N ASP A 77 10.38 3.06 -11.77
CA ASP A 77 11.61 3.87 -11.76
C ASP A 77 11.38 5.14 -10.93
N SER A 78 12.41 5.58 -10.19
CA SER A 78 12.37 6.78 -9.34
C SER A 78 12.01 8.07 -10.08
N ASN A 79 12.10 8.08 -11.41
CA ASN A 79 11.79 9.23 -12.27
C ASN A 79 10.43 9.11 -12.98
N THR A 80 9.57 8.18 -12.56
CA THR A 80 8.26 8.00 -13.18
C THR A 80 7.23 9.05 -12.72
N ASP A 81 6.39 9.50 -13.67
CA ASP A 81 5.27 10.37 -13.34
C ASP A 81 4.25 9.63 -12.45
N PRO A 82 3.64 10.30 -11.45
CA PRO A 82 2.64 9.67 -10.59
C PRO A 82 1.34 9.35 -11.35
N ILE A 83 0.63 8.32 -10.89
CA ILE A 83 -0.72 7.95 -11.29
C ILE A 83 -1.70 8.91 -10.62
N VAL A 84 -2.30 9.81 -11.41
CA VAL A 84 -3.20 10.85 -10.90
C VAL A 84 -4.65 10.40 -11.01
N LEU A 85 -5.32 10.20 -9.87
CA LEU A 85 -6.70 9.72 -9.77
C LEU A 85 -7.57 10.71 -8.98
N PRO A 86 -8.04 11.80 -9.60
CA PRO A 86 -8.68 12.90 -8.88
C PRO A 86 -10.09 12.57 -8.36
N THR A 87 -10.77 11.55 -8.89
CA THR A 87 -12.14 11.18 -8.51
C THR A 87 -12.22 10.04 -7.50
N ILE A 88 -11.10 9.37 -7.23
CA ILE A 88 -11.02 8.28 -6.26
C ILE A 88 -11.31 8.82 -4.85
N GLN A 89 -12.18 8.11 -4.14
CA GLN A 89 -12.54 8.35 -2.75
C GLN A 89 -12.13 7.18 -1.85
N TYR A 90 -12.11 5.97 -2.39
CA TYR A 90 -11.67 4.76 -1.70
C TYR A 90 -10.58 4.05 -2.49
N MET A 91 -9.49 3.69 -1.83
CA MET A 91 -8.41 2.90 -2.41
C MET A 91 -7.98 1.78 -1.46
N ARG A 92 -7.92 0.54 -1.98
CA ARG A 92 -7.28 -0.59 -1.29
C ARG A 92 -6.04 -1.01 -2.05
N LEU A 93 -4.92 -1.12 -1.35
CA LEU A 93 -3.66 -1.60 -1.86
C LEU A 93 -3.25 -2.85 -1.08
N GLU A 94 -3.00 -3.93 -1.81
CA GLU A 94 -2.51 -5.20 -1.30
C GLU A 94 -1.29 -5.61 -2.11
N THR A 95 -0.14 -5.75 -1.45
CA THR A 95 1.12 -6.16 -2.07
C THR A 95 2.06 -6.75 -1.01
N SER A 96 3.26 -7.20 -1.39
CA SER A 96 4.29 -7.54 -0.39
C SER A 96 4.80 -6.25 0.29
N PRO A 97 5.29 -6.31 1.54
CA PRO A 97 5.67 -5.09 2.26
C PRO A 97 6.81 -4.32 1.59
N VAL A 98 7.72 -5.04 0.91
CA VAL A 98 8.81 -4.45 0.12
C VAL A 98 8.32 -3.46 -0.94
N HIS A 99 7.09 -3.64 -1.43
CA HIS A 99 6.50 -2.83 -2.50
C HIS A 99 5.41 -1.88 -2.03
N LEU A 100 4.97 -1.95 -0.77
CA LEU A 100 3.78 -1.22 -0.32
C LEU A 100 4.00 0.29 -0.33
N ASP A 101 5.14 0.73 0.17
CA ASP A 101 5.51 2.15 0.19
C ASP A 101 5.68 2.69 -1.24
N GLU A 102 6.40 1.96 -2.09
CA GLU A 102 6.63 2.30 -3.49
C GLU A 102 5.31 2.42 -4.26
N LEU A 103 4.43 1.43 -4.13
CA LEU A 103 3.10 1.42 -4.74
C LEU A 103 2.24 2.58 -4.24
N THR A 104 2.18 2.79 -2.92
CA THR A 104 1.46 3.92 -2.30
C THR A 104 2.01 5.24 -2.80
N CYS A 105 3.33 5.30 -2.98
CA CYS A 105 4.04 6.46 -3.48
C CYS A 105 3.68 6.81 -4.92
N SER A 106 3.36 5.85 -5.77
CA SER A 106 3.07 6.11 -7.18
C SER A 106 1.71 6.78 -7.42
N PHE A 107 0.84 6.94 -6.43
CA PHE A 107 -0.46 7.57 -6.59
C PHE A 107 -0.52 9.01 -6.10
N MET A 108 -1.29 9.83 -6.81
CA MET A 108 -1.79 11.13 -6.35
C MET A 108 -3.32 11.14 -6.44
N ALA A 109 -4.00 11.34 -5.31
CA ALA A 109 -5.45 11.33 -5.25
C ALA A 109 -5.97 12.37 -4.26
N ALA A 110 -6.26 13.58 -4.78
CA ALA A 110 -6.63 14.73 -3.97
C ALA A 110 -7.91 14.51 -3.14
N ASN A 111 -8.86 13.74 -3.66
CA ASN A 111 -10.17 13.48 -3.03
C ASN A 111 -10.24 12.12 -2.33
N LEU A 112 -9.12 11.42 -2.14
CA LEU A 112 -9.08 10.14 -1.44
C LEU A 112 -9.46 10.36 0.02
N LEU A 113 -10.55 9.75 0.47
CA LEU A 113 -11.06 9.84 1.84
C LEU A 113 -10.64 8.64 2.69
N VAL A 114 -10.58 7.46 2.07
CA VAL A 114 -10.31 6.19 2.74
C VAL A 114 -9.22 5.43 2.00
N ILE A 115 -8.17 5.03 2.73
CA ILE A 115 -7.15 4.11 2.21
C ILE A 115 -7.10 2.84 3.07
N SER A 116 -7.06 1.69 2.40
CA SER A 116 -6.90 0.38 3.03
C SER A 116 -5.58 -0.22 2.56
N LEU A 117 -4.72 -0.56 3.51
CA LEU A 117 -3.39 -1.10 3.25
C LEU A 117 -3.28 -2.50 3.84
N GLU A 118 -2.83 -3.43 3.01
CA GLU A 118 -2.61 -4.84 3.33
C GLU A 118 -1.25 -5.29 2.79
N GLY A 119 -0.56 -6.16 3.54
CA GLY A 119 0.79 -6.62 3.18
C GLY A 119 1.82 -6.55 4.29
N TRP A 120 1.42 -6.31 5.55
CA TRP A 120 2.32 -6.07 6.68
C TRP A 120 2.94 -7.37 7.24
N ASP A 121 3.79 -8.05 6.46
CA ASP A 121 4.48 -9.28 6.88
C ASP A 121 5.92 -9.10 7.37
N GLY A 122 6.42 -7.86 7.42
CA GLY A 122 7.51 -7.52 8.34
C GLY A 122 8.92 -7.42 7.81
N GLN A 123 9.09 -7.23 6.51
CA GLN A 123 10.38 -6.96 5.89
C GLN A 123 10.31 -5.59 5.21
N GLU A 124 9.97 -4.55 5.98
CA GLU A 124 10.10 -3.17 5.50
C GLU A 124 11.55 -2.75 5.65
N TYR A 125 12.15 -2.30 4.56
CA TYR A 125 13.41 -1.59 4.57
C TYR A 125 13.13 -0.13 4.95
N ASP A 126 14.07 0.54 5.59
CA ASP A 126 14.03 1.98 5.84
C ASP A 126 14.10 2.70 4.48
N ILE A 127 12.97 2.79 3.78
CA ILE A 127 12.89 3.52 2.52
C ILE A 127 12.84 4.97 2.93
N GLY A 128 14.01 5.60 2.93
CA GLY A 128 14.23 6.97 3.36
C GLY A 128 13.05 7.84 2.92
N MET A 129 12.38 8.44 3.91
CA MET A 129 11.21 9.27 3.74
C MET A 129 11.47 10.30 2.65
N GLU A 130 11.06 9.98 1.42
CA GLU A 130 11.05 10.95 0.35
C GLU A 130 10.16 12.11 0.78
N ASP A 131 10.70 13.30 0.53
CA ASP A 131 10.22 14.61 0.92
C ASP A 131 8.70 14.64 1.22
N LEU A 132 8.37 14.65 2.53
CA LEU A 132 7.02 14.83 3.08
C LEU A 132 6.34 16.13 2.61
N SER A 133 7.06 16.96 1.86
CA SER A 133 6.65 18.25 1.31
C SER A 133 5.48 18.14 0.33
N THR A 134 5.22 16.97 -0.27
CA THR A 134 4.05 16.76 -1.16
C THR A 134 3.06 15.75 -0.58
N LEU A 135 2.02 16.27 0.09
CA LEU A 135 0.87 15.48 0.51
C LEU A 135 0.16 14.88 -0.70
N ARG A 136 0.34 13.58 -0.94
CA ARG A 136 -0.27 12.85 -2.08
C ARG A 136 -1.77 12.61 -1.90
N PHE A 137 -2.25 12.57 -0.66
CA PHE A 137 -3.65 12.35 -0.27
C PHE A 137 -4.12 13.40 0.75
N PRO A 138 -4.27 14.68 0.34
CA PRO A 138 -4.57 15.78 1.26
C PRO A 138 -5.93 15.65 1.98
N SER A 139 -6.91 14.96 1.38
CA SER A 139 -8.25 14.76 1.97
C SER A 139 -8.41 13.44 2.73
N LEU A 140 -7.32 12.70 2.97
CA LEU A 140 -7.39 11.40 3.61
C LEU A 140 -7.80 11.54 5.09
N GLU A 141 -8.92 10.91 5.45
CA GLU A 141 -9.48 10.95 6.81
C GLU A 141 -9.49 9.58 7.49
N HIS A 142 -9.58 8.49 6.71
CA HIS A 142 -9.70 7.14 7.24
C HIS A 142 -8.58 6.23 6.74
N LEU A 143 -7.72 5.79 7.65
CA LEU A 143 -6.72 4.75 7.40
C LEU A 143 -7.23 3.39 7.90
N ILE A 144 -7.21 2.39 7.02
CA ILE A 144 -7.55 1.00 7.33
C ILE A 144 -6.27 0.17 7.17
N LEU A 145 -5.86 -0.50 8.25
CA LEU A 145 -4.70 -1.38 8.29
C LEU A 145 -5.20 -2.80 8.53
N THR A 146 -5.05 -3.67 7.54
CA THR A 146 -5.53 -5.06 7.61
C THR A 146 -4.38 -6.05 7.56
N ASN A 147 -4.52 -7.16 8.27
CA ASN A 147 -3.53 -8.22 8.35
C ASN A 147 -2.16 -7.73 8.87
N ILE A 148 -2.19 -6.94 9.94
CA ILE A 148 -0.99 -6.47 10.66
C ILE A 148 -0.29 -7.65 11.36
N GLY A 149 1.00 -7.85 11.05
CA GLY A 149 1.89 -8.84 11.68
C GLY A 149 2.82 -8.27 12.77
N THR A 150 3.72 -9.10 13.31
CA THR A 150 4.57 -8.83 14.49
C THR A 150 5.76 -7.92 14.27
N ASN A 151 6.14 -7.73 13.01
CA ASN A 151 7.24 -6.87 12.65
C ASN A 151 6.67 -5.47 12.39
N ARG A 152 7.21 -4.51 13.14
CA ARG A 152 6.68 -3.15 13.28
C ARG A 152 6.57 -2.50 11.90
N PRO A 153 5.35 -2.22 11.41
CA PRO A 153 5.22 -1.22 10.38
C PRO A 153 5.71 0.10 10.95
N PHE A 154 6.35 0.94 10.13
CA PHE A 154 6.67 2.33 10.51
C PHE A 154 5.37 3.16 10.58
N LEU A 155 4.48 2.80 11.49
CA LEU A 155 3.15 3.39 11.62
C LEU A 155 3.22 4.87 12.00
N ASP A 156 4.30 5.28 12.66
CA ASP A 156 4.63 6.68 12.90
C ASP A 156 4.91 7.44 11.61
N ALA A 157 5.62 6.84 10.65
CA ALA A 157 5.83 7.42 9.32
C ALA A 157 4.49 7.62 8.59
N TYR A 158 3.57 6.67 8.69
CA TYR A 158 2.23 6.78 8.12
C TYR A 158 1.38 7.88 8.80
N ALA A 159 1.46 8.01 10.12
CA ALA A 159 0.81 9.09 10.86
C ALA A 159 1.35 10.47 10.44
N GLN A 160 2.67 10.60 10.26
CA GLN A 160 3.31 11.83 9.79
C GLN A 160 2.96 12.15 8.34
N ARG A 161 2.89 11.13 7.48
CA ARG A 161 2.56 11.26 6.06
C ARG A 161 1.11 11.70 5.82
N PHE A 162 0.21 11.36 6.74
CA PHE A 162 -1.22 11.62 6.63
C PHE A 162 -1.76 12.39 7.85
N PRO A 163 -1.43 13.68 7.98
CA PRO A 163 -1.74 14.46 9.18
C PRO A 163 -3.24 14.70 9.42
N ASN A 164 -4.09 14.46 8.41
CA ASN A 164 -5.54 14.69 8.48
C ASN A 164 -6.35 13.43 8.86
N ILE A 165 -5.69 12.31 9.20
CA ILE A 165 -6.41 11.10 9.63
C ILE A 165 -7.23 11.40 10.90
N THR A 166 -8.53 11.16 10.82
CA THR A 166 -9.47 11.26 11.95
C THR A 166 -10.00 9.89 12.38
N ARG A 167 -9.85 8.87 11.53
CA ARG A 167 -10.33 7.51 11.78
C ARG A 167 -9.25 6.48 11.44
N LEU A 168 -9.02 5.57 12.38
CA LEU A 168 -8.15 4.42 12.21
C LEU A 168 -8.97 3.12 12.39
N THR A 169 -8.87 2.21 11.43
CA THR A 169 -9.35 0.83 11.58
C THR A 169 -8.15 -0.09 11.51
N CYS A 170 -7.96 -0.96 12.49
CA CYS A 170 -6.88 -1.92 12.51
C CYS A 170 -7.43 -3.34 12.66
N GLN A 171 -6.87 -4.26 11.89
CA GLN A 171 -7.13 -5.69 12.00
C GLN A 171 -5.79 -6.43 12.06
N VAL A 172 -5.49 -6.98 13.24
CA VAL A 172 -4.32 -7.83 13.48
C VAL A 172 -4.57 -9.22 12.89
N ARG A 173 -3.52 -9.86 12.36
CA ARG A 173 -3.64 -11.24 11.87
C ARG A 173 -3.94 -12.20 13.03
N PRO A 174 -4.83 -13.18 12.85
CA PRO A 174 -5.14 -14.16 13.89
C PRO A 174 -3.94 -14.97 14.39
N ASP A 175 -2.90 -15.12 13.55
CA ASP A 175 -1.68 -15.90 13.84
C ASP A 175 -0.52 -15.05 14.39
N ALA A 176 -0.66 -13.73 14.46
CA ALA A 176 0.37 -12.81 14.92
C ALA A 176 0.45 -12.79 16.46
N LYS A 177 1.13 -13.80 17.02
CA LYS A 177 1.36 -13.89 18.48
C LYS A 177 2.10 -12.64 18.97
N GLY A 178 1.51 -11.95 19.95
CA GLY A 178 2.10 -10.75 20.54
C GLY A 178 1.78 -9.46 19.80
N CYS A 179 1.04 -9.48 18.68
CA CYS A 179 0.43 -8.26 18.15
C CYS A 179 -0.88 -7.98 18.89
N ASP A 180 -0.88 -6.95 19.72
CA ASP A 180 -2.11 -6.39 20.29
C ASP A 180 -2.28 -4.93 19.85
N ILE A 181 -3.39 -4.30 20.22
CA ILE A 181 -3.69 -2.91 19.88
C ILE A 181 -2.57 -1.94 20.26
N ASP A 182 -1.84 -2.21 21.35
CA ASP A 182 -0.70 -1.41 21.80
C ASP A 182 0.45 -1.40 20.80
N TYR A 183 0.63 -2.47 20.01
CA TYR A 183 1.64 -2.54 18.94
C TYR A 183 1.34 -1.58 17.79
N VAL A 184 0.06 -1.23 17.61
CA VAL A 184 -0.38 -0.31 16.55
C VAL A 184 -0.42 1.12 17.07
N LEU A 185 -1.02 1.33 18.25
CA LEU A 185 -1.24 2.68 18.77
C LEU A 185 0.02 3.33 19.34
N THR A 186 0.93 2.55 19.96
CA THR A 186 2.12 3.12 20.61
C THR A 186 3.01 3.88 19.61
N PRO A 187 3.37 3.33 18.44
CA PRO A 187 4.15 4.06 17.45
C PRO A 187 3.40 5.27 16.86
N MET A 188 2.10 5.14 16.56
CA MET A 188 1.33 6.24 15.96
C MET A 188 1.16 7.44 16.89
N CYS A 189 0.95 7.19 18.19
CA CYS A 189 0.68 8.25 19.16
C CYS A 189 1.95 8.83 19.80
N TRP A 190 2.98 8.02 20.00
CA TRP A 190 4.18 8.40 20.76
C TRP A 190 5.49 8.25 19.98
N GLY A 191 5.42 7.88 18.70
CA GLY A 191 6.57 7.61 17.84
C GLY A 191 7.18 6.23 18.10
N THR A 192 7.96 5.73 17.13
CA THR A 192 8.71 4.50 17.32
C THR A 192 9.82 4.75 18.33
N GLN A 193 9.66 4.26 19.56
CA GLN A 193 10.80 4.11 20.47
C GLN A 193 11.76 3.10 19.82
N LYS A 194 12.96 3.56 19.45
CA LYS A 194 14.08 2.67 19.15
C LYS A 194 14.33 1.89 20.44
N TYR A 195 13.86 0.64 20.50
CA TYR A 195 14.38 -0.28 21.50
C TYR A 195 15.77 -0.63 20.99
N GLU A 196 16.78 0.11 21.47
CA GLU A 196 18.14 -0.40 21.50
C GLU A 196 18.05 -1.69 22.32
N TYR A 197 18.10 -2.84 21.65
CA TYR A 197 18.58 -4.04 22.34
C TYR A 197 19.99 -3.69 22.78
N PRO A 198 20.31 -3.68 24.09
CA PRO A 198 21.68 -3.50 24.49
C PRO A 198 22.49 -4.62 23.85
N ASP A 199 23.48 -4.25 23.04
CA ASP A 199 24.42 -5.13 22.32
C ASP A 199 25.29 -6.00 23.25
N ASP A 200 24.97 -6.07 24.54
CA ASP A 200 25.77 -6.72 25.57
C ASP A 200 24.93 -7.70 26.39
N MET A 201 24.50 -8.77 25.73
CA MET A 201 24.22 -10.05 26.40
C MET A 201 25.19 -11.08 25.82
N GLY A 202 26.48 -10.89 26.15
CA GLY A 202 27.44 -11.99 26.10
C GLY A 202 26.93 -13.18 26.92
N PRO A 203 27.34 -14.42 26.60
CA PRO A 203 26.84 -15.60 27.29
C PRO A 203 27.14 -15.50 28.80
N PRO A 204 26.24 -16.00 29.67
CA PRO A 204 26.43 -15.92 31.12
C PRO A 204 27.75 -16.57 31.51
N LYS A 205 28.61 -15.80 32.20
CA LYS A 205 29.83 -16.33 32.81
C LYS A 205 29.41 -17.32 33.90
N LEU A 206 29.81 -18.58 33.71
CA LEU A 206 29.82 -19.59 34.75
C LEU A 206 30.95 -19.22 35.72
N ASP A 207 30.60 -18.63 36.87
CA ASP A 207 31.52 -18.56 38.00
C ASP A 207 31.69 -19.97 38.56
N VAL A 208 32.77 -20.63 38.15
CA VAL A 208 33.26 -21.83 38.83
C VAL A 208 34.12 -21.35 39.99
N GLU A 209 33.53 -21.23 41.17
CA GLU A 209 34.28 -21.25 42.42
C GLU A 209 34.97 -22.61 42.55
N SER A 210 36.29 -22.63 42.33
CA SER A 210 37.12 -23.77 42.72
C SER A 210 37.70 -23.49 44.10
N GLU A 211 36.99 -23.91 45.14
CA GLU A 211 37.61 -24.15 46.44
C GLU A 211 38.38 -25.48 46.40
N ARG A 212 39.71 -25.35 46.54
CA ARG A 212 40.74 -26.22 47.16
C ARG A 212 41.94 -26.52 46.28
#